data_AF-A0A0M0LQH8-F1
#
_entry.id   AF-A0A0M0LQH8-F1
#
_cell.length_a   1.000
_cell.length_b   1.000
_cell.length_c   1.000
_cell.angle_alpha   90.00
_cell.angle_beta   90.00
_cell.angle_gamma   90.00
#
_symmetry.space_group_name_H-M   'P 1'
#
loop_
_entity.id
_entity.type
_entity.pdbx_description
1 polymer ?
#
loop_
_entity_poly.entity_id
_entity_poly.type
_entity_poly.pdbx_seq_one_letter_code
_entity_poly.pdbx_strand_id
1 'polypeptide(L)'
;MYMHRLAESLVTDGLQEVASKASGGRIQWDAVRVEQRELLKLYRDAQDSWQEVALVLRADEGVASGAEGSSVASEAVVINRPIARSMSRQLAELLLNGADEARDGPPQYDDAFVQRFLSAFAREAAVYVGGPDLQEAAGLCVHGSELPGAVEVAPGTRIFTGGVPAVVEAVLEGQLSPLDVRWFVGRRLSVSCAGSQWCPISCSRPLALKQCLGLPKPLWHEVLETAGGELADISRIEYLKRADLQQE
;
A
#
# COMPACT_ATOMS: atom_id res chain seq x y z
N MET A 1 16.00 23.27 -5.39
CA MET A 1 16.27 23.39 -3.93
C MET A 1 15.65 24.64 -3.28
N TYR A 2 15.73 25.84 -3.88
CA TYR A 2 15.09 27.07 -3.34
C TYR A 2 13.56 26.97 -3.18
N MET A 3 12.86 26.49 -4.21
CA MET A 3 11.39 26.34 -4.18
C MET A 3 10.90 25.36 -3.11
N HIS A 4 11.66 24.30 -2.80
CA HIS A 4 11.33 23.36 -1.74
C HIS A 4 11.35 24.04 -0.37
N ARG A 5 12.37 24.84 -0.07
CA ARG A 5 12.46 25.56 1.22
C ARG A 5 11.36 26.60 1.37
N LEU A 6 10.98 27.27 0.28
CA LEU A 6 9.85 28.19 0.28
C LEU A 6 8.51 27.48 0.53
N ALA A 7 8.28 26.35 -0.15
CA ALA A 7 7.08 25.55 0.05
C ALA A 7 7.03 24.98 1.48
N GLU A 8 8.17 24.52 2.00
CA GLU A 8 8.31 24.04 3.38
C GLU A 8 8.00 25.14 4.40
N SER A 9 8.51 26.36 4.22
CA SER A 9 8.16 27.51 5.05
C SER A 9 6.66 27.81 4.98
N LEU A 10 6.08 27.88 3.77
CA LEU A 10 4.67 28.17 3.57
C LEU A 10 3.77 27.16 4.29
N VAL A 11 4.07 25.87 4.14
CA VAL A 11 3.31 24.79 4.81
C VAL A 11 3.51 24.87 6.32
N THR A 12 4.74 25.07 6.79
CA THR A 12 5.04 25.17 8.23
C THR A 12 4.32 26.35 8.87
N ASP A 13 4.40 27.53 8.27
CA ASP A 13 3.77 28.75 8.76
C ASP A 13 2.23 28.59 8.78
N GLY A 14 1.66 28.02 7.71
CA GLY A 14 0.24 27.73 7.63
C GLY A 14 -0.23 26.75 8.70
N LEU A 15 0.52 25.68 8.95
CA LEU A 15 0.20 24.70 10.00
C LEU A 15 0.37 25.28 11.41
N GLN A 16 1.37 26.14 11.64
CA GLN A 16 1.54 26.85 12.91
C GLN A 16 0.38 27.80 13.19
N GLU A 17 -0.10 28.52 12.18
CA GLU A 17 -1.27 29.39 12.33
C GLU A 17 -2.52 28.58 12.70
N VAL A 18 -2.73 27.41 12.08
CA VAL A 18 -3.82 26.50 12.48
C VAL A 18 -3.62 25.98 13.90
N ALA A 19 -2.40 25.56 14.25
CA ALA A 19 -2.09 25.03 15.57
C ALA A 19 -2.34 26.06 16.69
N SER A 20 -2.09 27.35 16.45
CA SER A 20 -2.39 28.43 17.40
C SER A 20 -3.89 28.59 17.71
N LYS A 21 -4.78 27.99 16.90
CA LYS A 21 -6.24 27.97 17.08
C LYS A 21 -6.72 26.73 17.84
N ALA A 22 -5.78 25.89 18.29
CA ALA A 22 -6.11 24.74 19.12
C ALA A 22 -6.37 25.18 20.57
N SER A 23 -7.40 24.60 21.18
CA SER A 23 -7.70 24.77 22.60
C SER A 23 -8.06 23.41 23.19
N GLY A 24 -7.48 23.07 24.35
CA GLY A 24 -7.68 21.77 24.97
C GLY A 24 -7.22 20.58 24.11
N GLY A 25 -6.17 20.77 23.29
CA GLY A 25 -5.65 19.73 22.39
C GLY A 25 -6.52 19.45 21.16
N ARG A 26 -7.53 20.27 20.89
CA ARG A 26 -8.40 20.16 19.70
C ARG A 26 -8.38 21.45 18.90
N ILE A 27 -8.32 21.33 17.58
CA ILE A 27 -8.45 22.48 16.67
C ILE A 27 -9.89 23.00 16.76
N GLN A 28 -10.06 24.29 17.05
CA GLN A 28 -11.37 24.92 17.01
C GLN A 28 -11.78 25.17 15.57
N TRP A 29 -12.59 24.27 15.00
CA TRP A 29 -12.90 24.27 13.57
C TRP A 29 -13.52 25.58 13.07
N ASP A 30 -14.33 26.24 13.90
CA ASP A 30 -14.98 27.51 13.57
C ASP A 30 -14.00 28.67 13.42
N ALA A 31 -12.81 28.59 14.01
CA ALA A 31 -11.75 29.60 13.92
C ALA A 31 -10.81 29.40 12.70
N VAL A 32 -10.90 28.25 12.03
CA VAL A 32 -10.06 27.88 10.88
C VAL A 32 -10.70 28.39 9.59
N ARG A 33 -9.94 29.17 8.80
CA ARG A 33 -10.40 29.72 7.51
C ARG A 33 -10.50 28.64 6.43
N VAL A 34 -11.25 28.90 5.35
CA VAL A 34 -11.46 27.92 4.27
C VAL A 34 -10.13 27.44 3.68
N GLU A 35 -9.21 28.36 3.41
CA GLU A 35 -7.89 28.07 2.82
C GLU A 35 -7.03 27.19 3.75
N GLN A 36 -7.18 27.37 5.06
CA GLN A 36 -6.48 26.55 6.06
C GLN A 36 -7.10 25.15 6.17
N ARG A 37 -8.42 25.02 5.99
CA ARG A 37 -9.07 23.72 5.92
C ARG A 37 -8.64 22.97 4.67
N GLU A 38 -8.49 23.67 3.55
CA GLU A 38 -7.92 23.12 2.32
C GLU A 38 -6.47 22.69 2.52
N LEU A 39 -5.63 23.52 3.14
CA LEU A 39 -4.25 23.14 3.50
C LEU A 39 -4.21 21.89 4.38
N LEU A 40 -5.05 21.82 5.43
CA LEU A 40 -5.11 20.65 6.31
C LEU A 40 -5.55 19.39 5.55
N LYS A 41 -6.51 19.52 4.64
CA LYS A 41 -6.95 18.42 3.79
C LYS A 41 -5.80 17.95 2.90
N LEU A 42 -5.16 18.86 2.15
CA LEU A 42 -4.03 18.54 1.28
C LEU A 42 -2.87 17.93 2.07
N TYR A 43 -2.57 18.48 3.24
CA TYR A 43 -1.52 17.98 4.12
C TYR A 43 -1.83 16.57 4.62
N ARG A 44 -3.05 16.33 5.13
CA ARG A 44 -3.47 14.99 5.57
C ARG A 44 -3.43 13.98 4.43
N ASP A 45 -4.00 14.32 3.28
CA ASP A 45 -4.06 13.43 2.12
C ASP A 45 -2.63 13.10 1.61
N ALA A 46 -1.69 14.05 1.71
CA ALA A 46 -0.27 13.83 1.44
C ALA A 46 0.41 12.93 2.50
N GLN A 47 0.08 13.09 3.78
CA GLN A 47 0.60 12.25 4.86
C GLN A 47 0.13 10.79 4.72
N ASP A 48 -1.12 10.57 4.34
CA ASP A 48 -1.70 9.23 4.20
C ASP A 48 -0.96 8.42 3.12
N SER A 49 -0.58 9.07 2.02
CA SER A 49 0.15 8.46 0.89
C SER A 49 1.68 8.60 0.98
N TRP A 50 2.20 9.20 2.05
CA TRP A 50 3.64 9.48 2.15
C TRP A 50 4.46 8.19 2.22
N GLN A 51 5.44 8.10 1.31
CA GLN A 51 6.36 6.97 1.17
C GLN A 51 5.65 5.66 0.79
N GLU A 52 4.47 5.71 0.22
CA GLU A 52 3.84 4.50 -0.31
C GLU A 52 4.64 3.95 -1.51
N VAL A 53 4.74 2.62 -1.55
CA VAL A 53 5.18 1.88 -2.73
C VAL A 53 4.01 1.04 -3.17
N ALA A 54 3.56 1.21 -4.41
CA ALA A 54 2.42 0.49 -4.96
C ALA A 54 2.85 -0.42 -6.12
N LEU A 55 2.38 -1.66 -6.09
CA LEU A 55 2.46 -2.57 -7.21
C LEU A 55 1.25 -2.32 -8.13
N VAL A 56 1.52 -2.00 -9.39
CA VAL A 56 0.48 -1.86 -10.42
C VAL A 56 -0.06 -3.25 -10.77
N LEU A 57 -1.37 -3.42 -10.65
CA LEU A 57 -2.08 -4.67 -10.99
C LEU A 57 -2.72 -4.58 -12.37
N ARG A 58 -3.22 -3.39 -12.73
CA ARG A 58 -3.77 -3.10 -14.05
C ARG A 58 -3.36 -1.69 -14.48
N ALA A 59 -2.65 -1.60 -15.60
CA ALA A 59 -2.32 -0.32 -16.23
C ALA A 59 -3.54 0.19 -17.03
N ASP A 60 -3.69 1.51 -17.12
CA ASP A 60 -4.68 2.10 -18.03
C ASP A 60 -4.11 2.19 -19.45
N GLU A 61 -4.88 1.72 -20.44
CA GLU A 61 -4.43 1.62 -21.84
C GLU A 61 -4.23 2.99 -22.54
N GLY A 62 -4.51 4.12 -21.86
CA GLY A 62 -4.41 5.48 -22.41
C GLY A 62 -3.08 6.23 -22.18
N VAL A 63 -2.16 5.66 -21.39
CA VAL A 63 -0.97 6.37 -20.88
C VAL A 63 0.12 6.60 -21.94
N ALA A 64 0.00 5.97 -23.11
CA ALA A 64 0.96 6.12 -24.20
C ALA A 64 1.05 7.57 -24.77
N SER A 65 0.17 8.49 -24.35
CA SER A 65 0.09 9.84 -24.91
C SER A 65 0.63 10.98 -24.03
N GLY A 66 1.08 10.71 -22.79
CA GLY A 66 1.67 11.76 -21.94
C GLY A 66 0.74 12.94 -21.63
N ALA A 67 -0.57 12.77 -21.80
CA ALA A 67 -1.56 13.81 -21.50
C ALA A 67 -1.66 14.03 -19.99
N GLU A 68 -1.54 15.29 -19.57
CA GLU A 68 -1.74 15.72 -18.18
C GLU A 68 -3.12 15.25 -17.69
N GLY A 69 -3.14 14.48 -16.60
CA GLY A 69 -4.38 13.98 -15.98
C GLY A 69 -4.77 12.54 -16.31
N SER A 70 -4.03 11.81 -17.17
CA SER A 70 -4.28 10.37 -17.33
C SER A 70 -3.89 9.62 -16.06
N SER A 71 -4.78 8.75 -15.58
CA SER A 71 -4.42 7.69 -14.63
C SER A 71 -3.40 6.76 -15.31
N VAL A 72 -2.40 6.33 -14.54
CA VAL A 72 -1.32 5.43 -14.94
C VAL A 72 -1.67 3.97 -14.62
N ALA A 73 -2.55 3.76 -13.64
CA ALA A 73 -3.08 2.45 -13.29
C ALA A 73 -4.52 2.56 -12.78
N SER A 74 -5.43 1.76 -13.36
CA SER A 74 -6.79 1.62 -12.84
C SER A 74 -6.81 0.87 -11.51
N GLU A 75 -5.82 0.01 -11.27
CA GLU A 75 -5.74 -0.81 -10.06
C GLU A 75 -4.28 -1.02 -9.62
N ALA A 76 -4.02 -0.75 -8.35
CA ALA A 76 -2.74 -0.99 -7.70
C ALA A 76 -2.93 -1.41 -6.23
N VAL A 77 -1.86 -1.89 -5.62
CA VAL A 77 -1.86 -2.29 -4.21
C VAL A 77 -0.59 -1.83 -3.50
N VAL A 78 -0.74 -1.21 -2.34
CA VAL A 78 0.37 -0.68 -1.54
C VAL A 78 1.09 -1.83 -0.83
N ILE A 79 2.38 -2.02 -1.12
CA ILE A 79 3.17 -3.19 -0.68
C ILE A 79 4.00 -2.97 0.59
N ASN A 80 4.00 -1.75 1.13
CA ASN A 80 4.83 -1.38 2.28
C ASN A 80 4.05 -0.86 3.51
N ARG A 81 2.77 -1.24 3.62
CA ARG A 81 1.91 -0.94 4.78
C ARG A 81 1.47 -2.22 5.50
N PRO A 82 2.38 -2.95 6.16
CA PRO A 82 2.01 -4.17 6.86
C PRO A 82 1.14 -3.87 8.09
N ILE A 83 0.14 -4.71 8.33
CA ILE A 83 -0.78 -4.56 9.48
C ILE A 83 -0.84 -5.78 10.39
N ALA A 84 -0.50 -6.96 9.89
CA ALA A 84 -0.50 -8.17 10.72
C ALA A 84 0.61 -9.15 10.30
N ARG A 85 1.15 -9.85 11.30
CA ARG A 85 2.12 -10.96 11.15
C ARG A 85 1.48 -12.33 11.35
N SER A 86 0.22 -12.35 11.75
CA SER A 86 -0.55 -13.52 12.15
C SER A 86 -2.00 -13.28 11.75
N MET A 87 -2.77 -14.34 11.60
CA MET A 87 -4.15 -14.26 11.14
C MET A 87 -5.13 -14.54 12.27
N SER A 88 -6.05 -13.61 12.55
CA SER A 88 -7.23 -13.89 13.36
C SER A 88 -8.35 -14.46 12.49
N ARG A 89 -9.35 -15.10 13.11
CA ARG A 89 -10.52 -15.61 12.37
C ARG A 89 -11.26 -14.50 11.63
N GLN A 90 -11.47 -13.34 12.27
CA GLN A 90 -12.17 -12.22 11.66
C GLN A 90 -11.41 -11.66 10.45
N LEU A 91 -10.09 -11.57 10.53
CA LEU A 91 -9.27 -11.12 9.40
C LEU A 91 -9.26 -12.15 8.27
N ALA A 92 -9.23 -13.46 8.59
CA ALA A 92 -9.38 -14.52 7.60
C ALA A 92 -10.73 -14.46 6.89
N GLU A 93 -11.82 -14.27 7.63
CA GLU A 93 -13.17 -14.13 7.07
C GLU A 93 -13.26 -12.90 6.15
N LEU A 94 -12.72 -11.75 6.57
CA LEU A 94 -12.63 -10.55 5.74
C LEU A 94 -11.83 -10.79 4.46
N LEU A 95 -10.63 -11.39 4.57
CA LEU A 95 -9.77 -11.64 3.40
C LEU A 95 -10.39 -12.65 2.42
N LEU A 96 -11.08 -13.67 2.92
CA LEU A 96 -11.67 -14.71 2.07
C LEU A 96 -13.01 -14.28 1.46
N ASN A 97 -13.85 -13.61 2.23
CA ASN A 97 -15.25 -13.39 1.87
C ASN A 97 -15.64 -11.91 1.77
N GLY A 98 -14.82 -10.98 2.24
CA GLY A 98 -15.21 -9.58 2.41
C GLY A 98 -16.11 -9.36 3.63
N ALA A 99 -16.41 -8.09 3.93
CA ALA A 99 -17.32 -7.70 5.00
C ALA A 99 -18.75 -8.09 4.62
N ASP A 100 -19.51 -8.58 5.60
CA ASP A 100 -20.87 -9.10 5.40
C ASP A 100 -21.80 -8.12 4.67
N GLU A 101 -21.68 -6.83 4.95
CA GLU A 101 -22.50 -5.74 4.40
C GLU A 101 -22.19 -5.42 2.92
N ALA A 102 -20.98 -5.74 2.47
CA ALA A 102 -20.50 -5.46 1.11
C ALA A 102 -20.62 -6.67 0.15
N ARG A 103 -21.11 -7.82 0.64
CA ARG A 103 -21.24 -9.04 -0.18
C ARG A 103 -22.54 -9.05 -0.96
N ASP A 104 -22.43 -9.27 -2.27
CA ASP A 104 -23.55 -9.66 -3.13
C ASP A 104 -23.76 -11.19 -3.06
N GLY A 105 -24.25 -11.68 -1.93
CA GLY A 105 -24.67 -13.08 -1.75
C GLY A 105 -24.00 -13.82 -0.59
N PRO A 106 -24.12 -15.17 -0.56
CA PRO A 106 -23.51 -15.99 0.48
C PRO A 106 -21.97 -15.92 0.40
N PRO A 107 -21.26 -16.24 1.50
CA PRO A 107 -19.81 -16.28 1.51
C PRO A 107 -19.28 -17.25 0.44
N GLN A 108 -18.23 -16.83 -0.26
CA GLN A 108 -17.58 -17.65 -1.28
C GLN A 108 -16.95 -18.91 -0.67
N TYR A 109 -16.39 -18.78 0.53
CA TYR A 109 -15.75 -19.85 1.27
C TYR A 109 -16.49 -20.11 2.57
N ASP A 110 -16.82 -21.38 2.80
CA ASP A 110 -17.51 -21.83 3.99
C ASP A 110 -16.58 -21.89 5.22
N ASP A 111 -17.15 -22.20 6.37
CA ASP A 111 -16.39 -22.26 7.63
C ASP A 111 -15.29 -23.34 7.59
N ALA A 112 -15.53 -24.46 6.91
CA ALA A 112 -14.54 -25.53 6.80
C ALA A 112 -13.30 -25.05 6.05
N PHE A 113 -13.48 -24.28 4.98
CA PHE A 113 -12.37 -23.66 4.27
C PHE A 113 -11.68 -22.58 5.09
N VAL A 114 -12.43 -21.75 5.84
CA VAL A 114 -11.85 -20.75 6.77
C VAL A 114 -10.95 -21.43 7.82
N GLN A 115 -11.35 -22.58 8.37
CA GLN A 115 -10.51 -23.34 9.30
C GLN A 115 -9.23 -23.89 8.65
N ARG A 116 -9.30 -24.36 7.39
CA ARG A 116 -8.11 -24.76 6.62
C ARG A 116 -7.17 -23.60 6.38
N PHE A 117 -7.72 -22.45 5.98
CA PHE A 117 -6.96 -21.23 5.80
C PHE A 117 -6.24 -20.80 7.07
N LEU A 118 -6.93 -20.83 8.22
CA LEU A 118 -6.32 -20.54 9.52
C LEU A 118 -5.24 -21.57 9.88
N SER A 119 -5.41 -22.83 9.53
CA SER A 119 -4.37 -23.84 9.73
C SER A 119 -3.08 -23.52 8.97
N ALA A 120 -3.20 -22.88 7.80
CA ALA A 120 -2.07 -22.43 6.98
C ALA A 120 -1.44 -21.11 7.48
N PHE A 121 -2.27 -20.12 7.87
CA PHE A 121 -1.82 -18.73 8.04
C PHE A 121 -2.00 -18.14 9.46
N ALA A 122 -2.62 -18.85 10.42
CA ALA A 122 -2.90 -18.29 11.75
C ALA A 122 -1.63 -17.84 12.48
N ARG A 123 -0.58 -18.65 12.42
CA ARG A 123 0.67 -18.38 13.16
C ARG A 123 1.55 -17.35 12.45
N GLU A 124 1.61 -17.44 11.13
CA GLU A 124 2.44 -16.58 10.28
C GLU A 124 1.65 -16.18 9.04
N ALA A 125 1.56 -14.87 8.80
CA ALA A 125 0.96 -14.31 7.60
C ALA A 125 1.56 -12.92 7.34
N ALA A 126 1.62 -12.51 6.08
CA ALA A 126 2.00 -11.15 5.73
C ALA A 126 0.77 -10.41 5.20
N VAL A 127 0.09 -9.67 6.07
CA VAL A 127 -1.12 -8.90 5.74
C VAL A 127 -0.81 -7.41 5.69
N TYR A 128 -1.32 -6.74 4.68
CA TYR A 128 -1.04 -5.34 4.35
C TYR A 128 -2.34 -4.57 4.09
N VAL A 129 -2.30 -3.25 4.30
CA VAL A 129 -3.31 -2.33 3.74
C VAL A 129 -2.89 -2.00 2.32
N GLY A 130 -3.71 -2.44 1.37
CA GLY A 130 -3.45 -2.28 -0.06
C GLY A 130 -3.85 -0.92 -0.63
N GLY A 131 -4.64 -0.13 0.09
CA GLY A 131 -5.07 1.21 -0.31
C GLY A 131 -6.47 1.52 0.22
N PRO A 132 -6.96 2.77 0.11
CA PRO A 132 -8.18 3.21 0.77
C PRO A 132 -9.47 2.64 0.16
N ASP A 133 -9.42 2.15 -1.08
CA ASP A 133 -10.57 1.68 -1.82
C ASP A 133 -10.85 0.20 -1.52
N LEU A 134 -12.11 -0.25 -1.66
CA LEU A 134 -12.50 -1.65 -1.55
C LEU A 134 -12.08 -2.33 -0.23
N GLN A 135 -12.01 -1.58 0.87
CA GLN A 135 -11.64 -2.10 2.20
C GLN A 135 -12.58 -3.20 2.73
N GLU A 136 -13.83 -3.19 2.27
CA GLU A 136 -14.85 -4.16 2.64
C GLU A 136 -14.93 -5.36 1.67
N ALA A 137 -14.21 -5.31 0.55
CA ALA A 137 -14.18 -6.43 -0.40
C ALA A 137 -13.27 -7.56 0.12
N ALA A 138 -13.42 -8.75 -0.47
CA ALA A 138 -12.48 -9.84 -0.25
C ALA A 138 -11.05 -9.39 -0.60
N GLY A 139 -10.10 -9.86 0.20
CA GLY A 139 -8.70 -9.48 0.10
C GLY A 139 -8.04 -9.95 -1.19
N LEU A 140 -6.98 -9.26 -1.57
CA LEU A 140 -6.14 -9.70 -2.69
C LEU A 140 -5.01 -10.60 -2.19
N CYS A 141 -4.92 -11.80 -2.76
CA CYS A 141 -3.78 -12.71 -2.61
C CYS A 141 -2.75 -12.42 -3.70
N VAL A 142 -1.48 -12.18 -3.33
CA VAL A 142 -0.37 -11.99 -4.28
C VAL A 142 0.81 -12.91 -3.89
N HIS A 143 1.38 -13.62 -4.86
CA HIS A 143 2.49 -14.56 -4.63
C HIS A 143 3.38 -14.73 -5.88
N GLY A 144 4.52 -15.44 -5.71
CA GLY A 144 5.51 -15.68 -6.77
C GLY A 144 5.39 -17.02 -7.50
N SER A 145 4.41 -17.85 -7.13
CA SER A 145 4.23 -19.22 -7.63
C SER A 145 3.12 -19.32 -8.67
N GLU A 146 3.32 -20.09 -9.73
CA GLU A 146 2.27 -20.39 -10.71
C GLU A 146 1.39 -21.52 -10.17
N LEU A 147 0.16 -21.18 -9.74
CA LEU A 147 -0.76 -22.09 -9.07
C LEU A 147 -2.13 -22.11 -9.77
N PRO A 148 -2.88 -23.22 -9.68
CA PRO A 148 -4.23 -23.31 -10.23
C PRO A 148 -5.14 -22.16 -9.77
N GLY A 149 -5.78 -21.49 -10.72
CA GLY A 149 -6.67 -20.35 -10.47
C GLY A 149 -5.96 -19.03 -10.16
N ALA A 150 -4.62 -18.99 -10.23
CA ALA A 150 -3.85 -17.75 -10.14
C ALA A 150 -3.67 -17.12 -11.52
N VAL A 151 -3.61 -15.79 -11.58
CA VAL A 151 -3.42 -15.01 -12.81
C VAL A 151 -2.17 -14.15 -12.68
N GLU A 152 -1.28 -14.23 -13.66
CA GLU A 152 -0.08 -13.40 -13.71
C GLU A 152 -0.47 -11.93 -13.91
N VAL A 153 0.10 -11.02 -13.10
CA VAL A 153 -0.20 -9.57 -13.15
C VAL A 153 0.12 -9.00 -14.54
N ALA A 154 1.29 -9.36 -15.07
CA ALA A 154 1.68 -9.08 -16.44
C ALA A 154 2.65 -10.15 -16.94
N PRO A 155 2.67 -10.44 -18.25
CA PRO A 155 3.50 -11.50 -18.82
C PRO A 155 4.98 -11.38 -18.43
N GLY A 156 5.53 -12.44 -17.86
CA GLY A 156 6.96 -12.55 -17.52
C GLY A 156 7.35 -11.94 -16.18
N THR A 157 6.43 -11.32 -15.45
CA THR A 157 6.68 -10.81 -14.09
C THR A 157 6.85 -11.94 -13.07
N ARG A 158 6.20 -13.08 -13.31
CA ARG A 158 6.02 -14.21 -12.38
C ARG A 158 5.47 -13.77 -11.02
N ILE A 159 4.65 -12.73 -11.04
CA ILE A 159 3.86 -12.25 -9.91
C ILE A 159 2.41 -12.61 -10.22
N PHE A 160 1.79 -13.37 -9.33
CA PHE A 160 0.46 -13.91 -9.54
C PHE A 160 -0.50 -13.37 -8.50
N THR A 161 -1.76 -13.23 -8.89
CA THR A 161 -2.88 -12.90 -8.01
C THR A 161 -3.91 -14.03 -7.99
N GLY A 162 -4.63 -14.18 -6.89
CA GLY A 162 -5.69 -15.18 -6.76
C GLY A 162 -5.19 -16.56 -6.36
N GLY A 163 -5.78 -17.62 -6.93
CA GLY A 163 -5.39 -19.02 -6.64
C GLY A 163 -5.56 -19.47 -5.19
N VAL A 164 -6.45 -18.81 -4.42
CA VAL A 164 -6.54 -18.98 -2.96
C VAL A 164 -6.62 -20.43 -2.49
N PRO A 165 -7.47 -21.32 -3.05
CA PRO A 165 -7.48 -22.73 -2.66
C PRO A 165 -6.13 -23.43 -2.86
N ALA A 166 -5.47 -23.21 -4.00
CA ALA A 166 -4.18 -23.82 -4.30
C ALA A 166 -3.05 -23.26 -3.42
N VAL A 167 -3.11 -21.96 -3.08
CA VAL A 167 -2.17 -21.33 -2.15
C VAL A 167 -2.29 -21.94 -0.75
N VAL A 168 -3.51 -22.13 -0.24
CA VAL A 168 -3.74 -22.78 1.07
C VAL A 168 -3.16 -24.18 1.08
N GLU A 169 -3.42 -24.99 0.04
CA GLU A 169 -2.85 -26.34 -0.04
C GLU A 169 -1.33 -26.33 -0.11
N ALA A 170 -0.73 -25.50 -0.96
CA ALA A 170 0.71 -25.42 -1.09
C ALA A 170 1.39 -25.06 0.25
N VAL A 171 0.76 -24.21 1.07
CA VAL A 171 1.27 -23.89 2.42
C VAL A 171 1.10 -25.06 3.39
N LEU A 172 -0.06 -25.71 3.40
CA LEU A 172 -0.32 -26.87 4.27
C LEU A 172 0.58 -28.07 3.94
N GLU A 173 0.92 -28.25 2.66
CA GLU A 173 1.84 -29.28 2.17
C GLU A 173 3.33 -28.90 2.34
N GLY A 174 3.62 -27.67 2.78
CA GLY A 174 4.98 -27.18 2.99
C GLY A 174 5.74 -26.84 1.70
N GLN A 175 5.04 -26.70 0.57
CA GLN A 175 5.61 -26.28 -0.72
C GLN A 175 5.81 -24.75 -0.80
N LEU A 176 5.07 -23.99 0.01
CA LEU A 176 5.12 -22.54 0.09
C LEU A 176 5.20 -22.09 1.54
N SER A 177 6.03 -21.10 1.86
CA SER A 177 5.98 -20.48 3.19
C SER A 177 4.73 -19.59 3.31
N PRO A 178 4.05 -19.52 4.47
CA PRO A 178 3.00 -18.53 4.69
C PRO A 178 3.49 -17.08 4.41
N LEU A 179 4.78 -16.82 4.65
CA LEU A 179 5.43 -15.54 4.39
C LEU A 179 5.90 -15.34 2.95
N ASP A 180 5.65 -16.28 2.03
CA ASP A 180 5.80 -16.06 0.59
C ASP A 180 4.52 -15.48 -0.05
N VAL A 181 3.43 -15.45 0.71
CA VAL A 181 2.12 -14.93 0.28
C VAL A 181 1.89 -13.55 0.88
N ARG A 182 1.39 -12.62 0.07
CA ARG A 182 0.99 -11.27 0.51
C ARG A 182 -0.52 -11.16 0.44
N TRP A 183 -1.14 -10.83 1.56
CA TRP A 183 -2.57 -10.58 1.66
C TRP A 183 -2.81 -9.09 1.79
N PHE A 184 -3.71 -8.54 0.97
CA PHE A 184 -4.01 -7.12 0.99
C PHE A 184 -5.48 -6.86 1.28
N VAL A 185 -5.74 -6.00 2.25
CA VAL A 185 -7.06 -5.43 2.51
C VAL A 185 -7.17 -4.11 1.75
N GLY A 186 -8.17 -4.01 0.89
CA GLY A 186 -8.36 -2.87 0.00
C GLY A 186 -7.32 -2.76 -1.11
N ARG A 187 -7.52 -1.76 -1.95
CA ARG A 187 -6.77 -1.48 -3.18
C ARG A 187 -6.66 0.03 -3.36
N ARG A 188 -5.84 0.45 -4.31
CA ARG A 188 -5.79 1.84 -4.78
C ARG A 188 -6.29 1.88 -6.21
N LEU A 189 -7.39 2.59 -6.43
CA LEU A 189 -7.97 2.79 -7.75
C LEU A 189 -7.48 4.11 -8.34
N SER A 190 -7.34 4.17 -9.67
CA SER A 190 -7.03 5.40 -10.43
C SER A 190 -5.75 6.13 -9.98
N VAL A 191 -4.61 5.43 -9.96
CA VAL A 191 -3.31 6.03 -9.61
C VAL A 191 -2.85 6.95 -10.72
N SER A 192 -2.65 8.24 -10.44
CA SER A 192 -2.15 9.21 -11.42
C SER A 192 -0.75 9.74 -11.09
N CYS A 193 0.05 9.99 -12.12
CA CYS A 193 1.33 10.71 -12.00
C CYS A 193 1.17 12.23 -12.16
N ALA A 194 -0.06 12.73 -12.35
CA ALA A 194 -0.32 14.16 -12.40
C ALA A 194 0.13 14.84 -11.10
N GLY A 195 0.73 16.02 -11.20
CA GLY A 195 1.26 16.74 -10.04
C GLY A 195 2.47 16.09 -9.37
N SER A 196 3.13 15.11 -10.01
CA SER A 196 4.30 14.40 -9.49
C SER A 196 4.07 13.66 -8.15
N GLN A 197 2.82 13.30 -7.84
CA GLN A 197 2.49 12.55 -6.62
C GLN A 197 3.02 11.11 -6.67
N TRP A 198 2.98 10.48 -7.85
CA TRP A 198 3.47 9.13 -8.10
C TRP A 198 4.55 9.14 -9.17
N CYS A 199 5.56 8.29 -9.01
CA CYS A 199 6.62 8.07 -9.99
C CYS A 199 6.63 6.58 -10.39
N PRO A 200 6.42 6.23 -11.68
CA PRO A 200 6.42 4.85 -12.12
C PRO A 200 7.86 4.33 -12.19
N ILE A 201 8.11 3.18 -11.59
CA ILE A 201 9.42 2.53 -11.55
C ILE A 201 9.25 1.06 -11.95
N SER A 202 10.06 0.59 -12.89
CA SER A 202 10.11 -0.85 -13.20
C SER A 202 10.66 -1.61 -11.99
N CYS A 203 9.98 -2.69 -11.59
CA CYS A 203 10.38 -3.48 -10.44
C CYS A 203 10.71 -4.92 -10.82
N SER A 204 11.58 -5.56 -10.04
CA SER A 204 11.81 -6.99 -10.08
C SER A 204 10.89 -7.70 -9.11
N ARG A 205 10.58 -8.99 -9.38
CA ARG A 205 9.76 -9.82 -8.49
C ARG A 205 10.25 -9.84 -7.03
N PRO A 206 11.56 -10.00 -6.73
CA PRO A 206 12.04 -9.97 -5.34
C PRO A 206 11.75 -8.65 -4.62
N LEU A 207 11.76 -7.52 -5.33
CA LEU A 207 11.43 -6.21 -4.76
C LEU A 207 9.92 -6.08 -4.52
N ALA A 208 9.10 -6.49 -5.48
CA ALA A 208 7.63 -6.41 -5.39
C ALA A 208 7.04 -7.33 -4.31
N LEU A 209 7.65 -8.49 -4.08
CA LEU A 209 7.21 -9.47 -3.08
C LEU A 209 7.99 -9.38 -1.76
N LYS A 210 8.85 -8.36 -1.60
CA LYS A 210 9.67 -8.22 -0.39
C LYS A 210 8.79 -8.10 0.86
N GLN A 211 9.12 -8.85 1.90
CA GLN A 211 8.45 -8.70 3.19
C GLN A 211 8.92 -7.40 3.86
N CYS A 212 8.01 -6.45 4.08
CA CYS A 212 8.38 -5.15 4.65
C CYS A 212 8.47 -5.15 6.20
N LEU A 213 8.04 -6.25 6.82
CA LEU A 213 8.02 -6.40 8.27
C LEU A 213 9.43 -6.62 8.83
N GLY A 214 9.97 -5.62 9.51
CA GLY A 214 11.28 -5.70 10.14
C GLY A 214 12.46 -5.48 9.19
N LEU A 215 12.23 -4.78 8.07
CA LEU A 215 13.34 -4.33 7.24
C LEU A 215 14.20 -3.30 7.99
N PRO A 216 15.54 -3.36 7.86
CA PRO A 216 16.43 -2.36 8.45
C PRO A 216 16.23 -0.98 7.83
N LYS A 217 15.78 -0.95 6.57
CA LYS A 217 15.47 0.25 5.81
C LYS A 217 14.05 0.15 5.25
N PRO A 218 13.21 1.20 5.33
CA PRO A 218 11.90 1.17 4.71
C PRO A 218 11.99 0.89 3.20
N LEU A 219 11.08 0.06 2.68
CA LEU A 219 11.09 -0.37 1.27
C LEU A 219 11.14 0.81 0.29
N TRP A 220 10.49 1.93 0.62
CA TRP A 220 10.48 3.14 -0.20
C TRP A 220 11.90 3.66 -0.49
N HIS A 221 12.77 3.71 0.52
CA HIS A 221 14.15 4.16 0.33
C HIS A 221 14.93 3.18 -0.55
N GLU A 222 14.74 1.88 -0.38
CA GLU A 222 15.40 0.85 -1.20
C GLU A 222 14.97 0.92 -2.66
N VAL A 223 13.67 1.13 -2.93
CA VAL A 223 13.14 1.32 -4.29
C VAL A 223 13.79 2.53 -4.95
N LEU A 224 13.83 3.67 -4.26
CA LEU A 224 14.41 4.90 -4.79
C LEU A 224 15.93 4.80 -5.01
N GLU A 225 16.66 4.18 -4.08
CA GLU A 225 18.09 3.93 -4.22
C GLU A 225 18.40 3.01 -5.41
N THR A 226 17.58 1.97 -5.61
CA THR A 226 17.71 1.03 -6.73
C THR A 226 17.40 1.71 -8.06
N ALA A 227 16.42 2.63 -8.10
CA ALA A 227 16.10 3.40 -9.29
C ALA A 227 17.22 4.39 -9.68
N GLY A 228 18.02 4.83 -8.70
CA GLY A 228 19.19 5.69 -8.93
C GLY A 228 18.85 7.13 -9.28
N GLY A 229 19.86 7.90 -9.70
CA GLY A 229 19.71 9.30 -10.12
C GLY A 229 19.09 10.21 -9.05
N GLU A 230 18.18 11.09 -9.46
CA GLU A 230 17.50 12.04 -8.56
C GLU A 230 16.66 11.35 -7.48
N LEU A 231 16.13 10.15 -7.75
CA LEU A 231 15.35 9.37 -6.79
C LEU A 231 16.23 8.91 -5.62
N ALA A 232 17.47 8.47 -5.90
CA ALA A 232 18.42 8.12 -4.86
C ALA A 232 18.85 9.34 -4.01
N ASP A 233 18.93 10.53 -4.63
CA ASP A 233 19.19 11.78 -3.90
C ASP A 233 18.00 12.16 -3.00
N ILE A 234 16.76 12.01 -3.48
CA ILE A 234 15.54 12.20 -2.68
C ILE A 234 15.53 11.25 -1.48
N SER A 235 15.82 9.97 -1.69
CA SER A 235 15.92 8.97 -0.61
C SER A 235 16.91 9.42 0.47
N ARG A 236 18.10 9.88 0.07
CA ARG A 236 19.15 10.35 0.98
C ARG A 236 18.72 11.58 1.78
N ILE A 237 18.11 12.57 1.12
CA ILE A 237 17.63 13.79 1.78
C ILE A 237 16.53 13.46 2.80
N GLU A 238 15.57 12.61 2.44
CA GLU A 238 14.51 12.19 3.37
C GLU A 238 15.06 11.35 4.53
N TYR A 239 16.04 10.49 4.28
CA TYR A 239 16.68 9.70 5.33
C TYR A 239 17.42 10.60 6.34
N LEU A 240 18.02 11.71 5.90
CA LEU A 240 18.66 12.69 6.77
C LEU A 240 17.68 13.46 7.67
N LYS A 241 16.39 13.53 7.33
CA LYS A 241 15.36 14.16 8.17
C LYS A 241 14.94 13.26 9.35
N ARG A 242 15.27 11.97 9.29
CA ARG A 242 14.85 10.96 10.27
C ARG A 242 15.87 10.82 11.40
N ALA A 243 15.66 11.56 12.48
CA ALA A 243 16.49 11.45 13.69
C ALA A 243 16.42 10.05 14.34
N ASP A 244 15.33 9.32 14.11
CA ASP A 244 15.09 7.94 14.58
C ASP A 244 15.96 6.88 13.89
N LEU A 245 16.50 7.18 12.70
CA LEU A 245 17.33 6.25 11.92
C LEU A 245 18.81 6.64 11.89
N GLN A 246 19.19 7.74 12.56
CA GLN A 246 20.59 8.21 12.66
C GLN A 246 21.37 7.60 13.84
N GLN A 247 20.75 6.69 14.58
CA GLN A 247 21.37 5.94 15.68
C GLN A 247 21.66 4.48 15.27
N GLU A 248 22.41 4.29 14.19
CA GLU A 248 23.14 3.03 13.91
C GLU A 248 24.56 3.35 13.42
#